data_AF-A0A9D5MQ54-F1
#
_entry.id   AF-A0A9D5MQ54-F1
#
_cell.length_a   1.000
_cell.length_b   1.000
_cell.length_c   1.000
_cell.angle_alpha   90.00
_cell.angle_beta   90.00
_cell.angle_gamma   90.00
#
_symmetry.space_group_name_H-M   'P 1'
#
loop_
_entity.id
_entity.type
_entity.pdbx_description
1 polymer ?
#
loop_
_entity_poly.entity_id
_entity_poly.type
_entity_poly.pdbx_seq_one_letter_code
_entity_poly.pdbx_strand_id
1 'polypeptide(L)'
;MRLFCGLPCPCCGITRASLSLLKLQFAQAFFLNPTVYLWIPYIIYLMWTRYFRAEGSSSLFSVVIGICLVTILCYFINMILYFPNMEPYTYYEENFLHWLINKIKLLI
;
A
#
# COMPACT_ATOMS: atom_id res chain seq x y z
N MET A 1 4.44 -9.61 2.82
CA MET A 1 3.00 -9.50 3.15
C MET A 1 2.14 -10.61 2.54
N ARG A 2 2.54 -11.23 1.40
CA ARG A 2 1.95 -12.49 0.93
C ARG A 2 1.91 -13.54 2.04
N LEU A 3 3.05 -13.81 2.69
CA LEU A 3 3.18 -14.71 3.86
C LEU A 3 2.22 -14.46 5.05
N PHE A 4 1.65 -13.25 5.20
CA PHE A 4 0.73 -12.94 6.30
C PHE A 4 -0.74 -13.05 5.88
N CYS A 5 -1.15 -12.37 4.80
CA CYS A 5 -2.56 -12.27 4.40
C CYS A 5 -2.93 -12.99 3.09
N GLY A 6 -1.97 -13.49 2.32
CA GLY A 6 -2.22 -14.18 1.03
C GLY A 6 -2.64 -13.32 -0.13
N LEU A 7 -3.24 -12.18 0.19
CA LEU A 7 -3.75 -11.22 -0.76
C LEU A 7 -2.69 -10.18 -1.11
N PRO A 8 -2.53 -9.84 -2.40
CA PRO A 8 -1.78 -8.67 -2.81
C PRO A 8 -2.54 -7.41 -2.36
N CYS A 9 -1.88 -6.59 -1.56
CA CYS A 9 -2.44 -5.36 -1.03
C CYS A 9 -2.06 -4.15 -1.90
N PRO A 10 -2.88 -3.09 -1.98
CA PRO A 10 -2.59 -1.91 -2.80
C PRO A 10 -1.33 -1.14 -2.36
N CYS A 11 -0.94 -1.27 -1.09
CA CYS A 11 0.32 -0.73 -0.54
C CYS A 11 1.53 -1.66 -0.73
N CYS A 12 1.33 -2.90 -1.20
CA CYS A 12 2.38 -3.93 -1.28
C CYS A 12 3.37 -3.57 -2.38
N GLY A 13 4.39 -2.78 -2.04
CA GLY A 13 5.37 -2.27 -3.01
C GLY A 13 5.86 -0.86 -2.69
N ILE A 14 5.14 -0.12 -1.84
CA ILE A 14 5.52 1.23 -1.42
C ILE A 14 6.92 1.24 -0.79
N THR A 15 7.27 0.26 0.04
CA THR A 15 8.61 0.15 0.65
C THR A 15 9.72 -0.06 -0.39
N ARG A 16 9.47 -0.83 -1.45
CA ARG A 16 10.45 -1.02 -2.53
C ARG A 16 10.53 0.21 -3.44
N ALA A 17 9.39 0.84 -3.70
CA ALA A 17 9.32 2.08 -4.47
C ALA A 17 10.01 3.23 -3.73
N SER A 18 9.86 3.33 -2.41
CA SER A 18 10.53 4.34 -1.59
C SER A 18 12.04 4.12 -1.53
N LEU A 19 12.51 2.87 -1.41
CA LEU A 19 13.93 2.55 -1.53
C LEU A 19 14.49 2.91 -2.91
N SER A 20 13.71 2.75 -3.97
CA SER A 20 14.12 3.14 -5.34
C SER A 20 14.16 4.66 -5.50
N LEU A 21 13.23 5.40 -4.87
CA LEU A 21 13.30 6.86 -4.79
C LEU A 21 14.52 7.35 -4.01
N LEU A 22 14.87 6.70 -2.90
CA LEU A 22 16.08 7.03 -2.14
C LEU A 22 17.35 6.81 -2.96
N LYS A 23 17.33 5.87 -3.92
CA LYS A 23 18.41 5.65 -4.89
C LYS A 23 18.39 6.61 -6.08
N LEU A 24 17.52 7.62 -6.07
CA LEU A 24 17.24 8.54 -7.19
C LEU A 24 16.78 7.84 -8.49
N GLN A 25 16.22 6.63 -8.39
CA GLN A 25 15.73 5.87 -9.55
C GLN A 25 14.22 6.13 -9.76
N PHE A 26 13.89 7.33 -10.21
CA PHE A 26 12.50 7.79 -10.37
C PHE A 26 11.66 6.92 -11.32
N ALA A 27 12.24 6.50 -12.45
CA ALA A 27 11.55 5.63 -13.41
C ALA A 27 11.18 4.29 -12.75
N GLN A 28 12.12 3.67 -12.04
CA GLN A 28 11.90 2.39 -11.38
C GLN A 28 10.87 2.49 -10.25
N ALA A 29 10.86 3.60 -9.51
CA ALA A 29 9.85 3.87 -8.50
C ALA A 29 8.43 3.99 -9.09
N PHE A 30 8.29 4.63 -10.25
CA PHE A 30 7.00 4.77 -10.95
C PHE A 30 6.45 3.42 -11.42
N PHE A 31 7.31 2.57 -11.99
CA PHE A 31 6.92 1.21 -12.40
C PHE A 31 6.53 0.32 -11.21
N LEU A 32 7.13 0.53 -10.03
CA LEU A 32 6.83 -0.27 -8.85
C LEU A 32 5.50 0.11 -8.22
N ASN A 33 5.31 1.38 -7.88
CA ASN A 33 4.02 1.85 -7.37
C ASN A 33 3.92 3.37 -7.56
N PRO A 34 3.08 3.86 -8.50
CA PRO A 34 2.97 5.29 -8.79
C PRO A 34 2.43 6.09 -7.59
N THR A 35 1.74 5.44 -6.65
CA THR A 35 1.16 6.11 -5.46
C THR A 35 2.23 6.54 -4.46
N VAL A 36 3.49 6.05 -4.59
CA VAL A 36 4.60 6.44 -3.71
C VAL A 36 4.88 7.94 -3.75
N TYR A 37 4.63 8.58 -4.90
CA TYR A 37 4.81 10.02 -5.09
C TYR A 37 3.79 10.86 -4.31
N LEU A 38 2.65 10.29 -3.92
CA LEU A 38 1.67 10.95 -3.06
C LEU A 38 1.97 10.68 -1.58
N TRP A 39 2.35 9.43 -1.26
CA TRP A 39 2.59 9.01 0.12
C TRP A 39 3.83 9.65 0.75
N ILE A 40 4.96 9.72 0.04
CA ILE A 40 6.21 10.28 0.60
C ILE A 40 6.08 11.76 1.01
N PRO A 41 5.65 12.69 0.14
CA PRO A 41 5.53 14.09 0.53
C PRO A 41 4.49 14.29 1.64
N TYR A 42 3.42 13.49 1.63
CA TYR A 42 2.42 13.53 2.70
C TYR A 42 2.98 13.11 4.06
N ILE A 43 3.78 12.04 4.12
CA ILE A 43 4.46 11.61 5.36
C ILE A 43 5.44 12.68 5.83
N ILE A 44 6.21 13.28 4.94
CA ILE A 44 7.14 14.38 5.29
C ILE A 44 6.38 15.57 5.85
N TYR A 45 5.26 15.96 5.24
CA TYR A 45 4.40 17.04 5.71
C TYR A 45 3.78 16.73 7.08
N LEU A 46 3.32 15.49 7.29
CA LEU A 46 2.84 15.02 8.59
C LEU A 46 3.90 15.13 9.67
N MET A 47 5.13 14.71 9.38
CA MET A 47 6.24 14.85 10.32
C MET A 47 6.52 16.32 10.61
N TRP A 48 6.55 17.16 9.59
CA TRP A 48 6.78 18.59 9.78
C TRP A 48 5.72 19.25 10.67
N THR A 49 4.44 19.01 10.37
CA THR A 49 3.32 19.58 11.15
C THR A 49 3.28 19.07 12.59
N ARG A 50 3.55 17.77 12.80
CA ARG A 50 3.62 17.16 14.14
C ARG A 50 4.79 17.66 14.97
N TYR A 51 5.98 17.81 14.40
CA TYR A 51 7.19 18.16 15.14
C TYR A 51 7.38 19.67 15.32
N PHE A 52 7.02 20.50 14.33
CA PHE A 52 7.27 21.94 14.39
C PHE A 52 6.06 22.76 14.83
N ARG A 53 4.84 22.31 14.54
CA ARG A 53 3.65 23.15 14.65
C ARG A 53 2.71 22.77 15.79
N ALA A 54 2.81 21.53 16.30
CA ALA A 54 1.93 20.97 17.33
C ALA A 54 0.41 21.24 17.11
N GLU A 55 0.03 21.52 15.85
CA GLU A 55 -1.35 21.82 15.47
C GLU A 55 -2.16 20.52 15.40
N GLY A 56 -3.44 20.61 15.80
CA GLY A 56 -4.37 19.49 15.78
C GLY A 56 -4.52 18.90 14.37
N SER A 57 -4.36 17.60 14.23
CA SER A 57 -4.32 16.90 12.93
C SER A 57 -5.69 16.71 12.26
N SER A 58 -6.72 17.48 12.62
CA SER A 58 -8.10 17.27 12.15
C SER A 58 -8.23 17.44 10.63
N SER A 59 -7.59 18.46 10.06
CA SER A 59 -7.61 18.70 8.61
C SER A 59 -6.76 17.69 7.81
N LEU A 60 -5.73 17.11 8.44
CA LEU A 60 -4.82 16.16 7.79
C LEU A 60 -5.44 14.80 7.52
N PHE A 61 -6.44 14.43 8.31
CA PHE A 61 -7.15 13.17 8.17
C PHE A 61 -7.93 13.10 6.85
N SER A 62 -8.60 14.19 6.46
CA SER A 62 -9.32 14.28 5.18
C SER A 62 -8.37 14.10 3.99
N VAL A 63 -7.15 14.63 4.08
CA VAL A 63 -6.13 14.48 3.03
C VAL A 63 -5.68 13.01 2.91
N VAL A 64 -5.47 12.31 4.03
CA VAL A 64 -5.08 10.89 3.99
C VAL A 64 -6.16 10.01 3.38
N ILE A 65 -7.43 10.30 3.67
CA ILE A 65 -8.55 9.57 3.08
C ILE A 65 -8.53 9.77 1.56
N GLY A 66 -8.30 10.99 1.08
CA GLY A 66 -8.15 11.27 -0.35
C GLY A 66 -7.01 10.47 -0.98
N ILE A 67 -5.83 10.43 -0.35
CA ILE A 67 -4.68 9.66 -0.84
C ILE A 67 -4.99 8.15 -0.86
N CYS A 68 -5.64 7.62 0.16
CA CYS A 68 -6.08 6.23 0.20
C CYS A 68 -7.04 5.90 -0.95
N LEU A 69 -8.03 6.76 -1.21
CA LEU A 69 -8.97 6.59 -2.31
C LEU A 69 -8.26 6.60 -3.66
N VAL A 70 -7.35 7.55 -3.89
CA VAL A 70 -6.53 7.59 -5.12
C VAL A 70 -5.67 6.34 -5.26
N THR A 71 -5.12 5.82 -4.16
CA THR A 71 -4.32 4.59 -4.15
C THR A 71 -5.16 3.39 -4.58
N ILE A 72 -6.39 3.29 -4.07
CA ILE A 72 -7.34 2.23 -4.43
C ILE A 72 -7.76 2.36 -5.91
N LEU A 73 -8.07 3.57 -6.38
CA LEU A 73 -8.44 3.81 -7.77
C LEU A 73 -7.29 3.47 -8.74
N CYS A 74 -6.07 3.92 -8.44
CA CYS A 74 -4.89 3.55 -9.22
C CYS A 74 -4.70 2.04 -9.26
N TYR A 75 -4.92 1.35 -8.16
CA TYR A 75 -4.83 -0.11 -8.10
C TYR A 75 -5.84 -0.79 -9.04
N PHE A 76 -7.11 -0.37 -9.02
CA PHE A 76 -8.13 -0.89 -9.94
C PHE A 76 -7.82 -0.57 -11.41
N ILE A 77 -7.34 0.64 -11.71
CA ILE A 77 -6.93 1.02 -13.08
C ILE A 77 -5.77 0.14 -13.58
N ASN A 78 -4.74 -0.07 -12.74
CA ASN A 78 -3.63 -0.95 -13.07
C ASN A 78 -4.11 -2.40 -13.25
N MET A 79 -5.08 -2.85 -12.45
CA MET A 79 -5.66 -4.18 -12.60
C MET A 79 -6.31 -4.36 -13.98
N ILE A 80 -7.14 -3.40 -14.41
CA ILE A 80 -7.86 -3.49 -15.69
C ILE A 80 -6.89 -3.39 -16.88
N LEU A 81 -5.86 -2.54 -16.78
CA LEU A 81 -4.90 -2.33 -17.87
C LEU A 81 -3.90 -3.50 -18.03
N TYR A 82 -3.38 -4.03 -16.92
CA TYR A 82 -2.30 -5.03 -16.96
C TYR A 82 -2.78 -6.48 -16.85
N PHE A 83 -4.00 -6.72 -16.34
CA PHE A 83 -4.57 -8.05 -16.19
C PHE A 83 -5.96 -8.17 -16.84
N PRO A 84 -6.10 -8.00 -18.17
CA PRO A 84 -7.39 -8.09 -18.83
C PRO A 84 -7.96 -9.52 -18.89
N ASN A 85 -7.11 -10.56 -18.90
CA ASN A 85 -7.51 -11.97 -19.11
C ASN A 85 -6.78 -12.98 -18.20
N MET A 86 -6.05 -12.51 -17.20
CA MET A 86 -5.38 -13.38 -16.22
C MET A 86 -5.95 -13.03 -14.86
N GLU A 87 -6.25 -14.01 -14.01
CA GLU A 87 -6.76 -13.76 -12.66
C GLU A 87 -5.79 -12.85 -11.90
N PRO A 88 -6.12 -11.57 -11.68
CA PRO A 88 -5.28 -10.76 -10.83
C PRO A 88 -5.49 -11.31 -9.43
N TYR A 89 -4.38 -11.53 -8.72
CA TYR A 89 -4.39 -11.89 -7.29
C TYR A 89 -4.63 -13.37 -6.99
N THR A 90 -3.70 -14.23 -7.43
CA THR A 90 -3.57 -15.59 -6.89
C THR A 90 -3.37 -15.53 -5.38
N TYR A 91 -4.38 -15.98 -4.63
CA TYR A 91 -4.31 -16.13 -3.18
C TYR A 91 -3.23 -17.16 -2.85
N TYR A 92 -2.21 -16.75 -2.10
CA TYR A 92 -1.25 -17.70 -1.57
C TYR A 92 -1.97 -18.49 -0.46
N GLU A 93 -2.06 -19.81 -0.52
CA GLU A 93 -2.70 -20.61 0.56
C GLU A 93 -1.79 -20.75 1.80
N GLU A 94 -0.47 -20.64 1.59
CA GLU A 94 0.58 -20.77 2.61
C GLU A 94 0.80 -19.47 3.42
N ASN A 95 -0.27 -18.89 3.98
CA ASN A 95 -0.13 -17.73 4.86
C ASN A 95 -0.48 -18.05 6.29
N PHE A 96 0.12 -17.25 7.17
CA PHE A 96 -0.14 -17.28 8.60
C PHE A 96 -1.63 -17.15 8.95
N LEU A 97 -2.40 -16.32 8.21
CA LEU A 97 -3.84 -16.17 8.45
C LEU A 97 -4.61 -17.46 8.18
N HIS A 98 -4.30 -18.16 7.08
CA HIS A 98 -4.92 -19.44 6.75
C HIS A 98 -4.58 -20.49 7.81
N TRP A 99 -3.32 -20.54 8.25
CA TRP A 99 -2.88 -21.42 9.34
C TRP A 99 -3.61 -21.15 10.66
N LEU A 100 -3.78 -19.87 11.05
CA LEU A 100 -4.45 -19.48 12.28
C LEU A 100 -5.93 -19.86 12.27
N ILE A 101 -6.63 -19.58 11.17
CA ILE A 101 -8.05 -19.91 11.00
C ILE A 101 -8.25 -21.43 11.05
N ASN A 102 -7.40 -22.19 10.37
CA ASN A 102 -7.51 -23.65 10.36
C ASN A 102 -7.25 -24.25 11.76
N LYS A 103 -6.33 -23.68 12.54
CA LYS A 103 -6.12 -24.08 13.94
C LYS A 103 -7.32 -23.78 14.84
N ILE A 104 -7.95 -22.61 14.69
CA ILE A 104 -9.14 -22.24 15.48
C ILE A 104 -10.33 -23.14 15.13
N LYS A 105 -10.48 -23.48 13.84
CA LYS A 105 -11.54 -24.38 13.34
C LYS A 105 -11.37 -25.84 13.79
N LEU A 106 -10.17 -26.25 14.19
CA LEU A 106 -9.89 -27.56 14.79
C LEU A 106 -10.07 -27.58 16.31
N LEU A 107 -10.22 -26.41 16.95
CA LEU A 107 -10.39 -26.24 18.40
C LEU A 107 -11.85 -26.04 18.81
N ILE A 108 -12.75 -25.82 17.85
CA ILE A 108 -14.21 -25.70 18.00
C ILE A 108 -14.84 -26.96 17.40
#